data_AF-A0A3S0BFZ5-F1
#
_entry.id   AF-A0A3S0BFZ5-F1
#
_cell.length_a   1.000
_cell.length_b   1.000
_cell.length_c   1.000
_cell.angle_alpha   90.00
_cell.angle_beta   90.00
_cell.angle_gamma   90.00
#
_symmetry.space_group_name_H-M   'P 1'
#
loop_
_entity.id
_entity.type
_entity.pdbx_description
1 polymer ?
#
loop_
_entity_poly.entity_id
_entity_poly.type
_entity_poly.pdbx_seq_one_letter_code
_entity_poly.pdbx_strand_id
1 'polypeptide(L)'
;MSHLLAQALNSTVDDILTAIAHGRRSVVDTKGKLAELHLHRLLLTFPFAEVNWVEKHGEPDFRVRLVYGELSFKDYKIECKNIRSLQVANPDKFQVELQKTRHSKTGKTERGYRNDHFHILAVCLFNRTGGWTFLFHAANTLPTDPKQPCYLQKMIAVPAPDSELGSWRRTPLEAIEDYEHARLQGIPADQRATDSGRCEEAAGGNEHEGVRADVQPDHRPGGGRNDQRTPAEHPG
;
A
#
# COMPACT_ATOMS: atom_id res chain seq x y z
N MET A 1 12.35 -14.46 31.41
CA MET A 1 13.18 -14.51 30.19
C MET A 1 13.06 -13.18 29.47
N SER A 2 14.18 -12.55 29.09
CA SER A 2 14.16 -11.28 28.35
C SER A 2 13.79 -11.53 26.89
N HIS A 3 12.88 -10.72 26.34
CA HIS A 3 12.45 -10.80 24.94
C HIS A 3 13.61 -10.50 23.98
N LEU A 4 13.72 -11.20 22.85
CA LEU A 4 14.85 -11.05 21.90
C LEU A 4 15.04 -9.59 21.42
N LEU A 5 13.94 -8.89 21.13
CA LEU A 5 14.00 -7.46 20.75
C LEU A 5 14.56 -6.57 21.86
N ALA A 6 14.24 -6.89 23.13
CA ALA A 6 14.73 -6.13 24.28
C ALA A 6 16.25 -6.27 24.41
N GLN A 7 16.78 -7.47 24.17
CA GLN A 7 18.22 -7.72 24.12
C GLN A 7 18.88 -6.96 22.95
N ALA A 8 18.30 -7.05 21.75
CA ALA A 8 18.85 -6.41 20.54
C ALA A 8 18.91 -4.87 20.65
N LEU A 9 17.92 -4.27 21.33
CA LEU A 9 17.86 -2.82 21.53
C LEU A 9 18.56 -2.36 22.82
N ASN A 10 19.12 -3.29 23.62
CA ASN A 10 19.71 -3.01 24.93
C ASN A 10 18.78 -2.14 25.80
N SER A 11 17.51 -2.53 25.89
CA SER A 11 16.46 -1.77 26.56
C SER A 11 15.42 -2.69 27.19
N THR A 12 14.65 -2.21 28.16
CA THR A 12 13.56 -3.01 28.74
C THR A 12 12.38 -3.07 27.79
N VAL A 13 11.50 -4.07 27.96
CA VAL A 13 10.25 -4.14 27.19
C VAL A 13 9.40 -2.89 27.43
N ASP A 14 9.35 -2.39 28.65
CA ASP A 14 8.55 -1.21 29.03
C ASP A 14 9.08 0.07 28.38
N ASP A 15 10.40 0.27 28.34
CA ASP A 15 11.02 1.41 27.66
C ASP A 15 10.75 1.37 26.15
N ILE A 16 10.81 0.20 25.53
CA ILE A 16 10.50 0.01 24.10
C ILE A 16 9.04 0.35 23.82
N LEU A 17 8.11 -0.17 24.62
CA LEU A 17 6.69 0.11 24.45
C LEU A 17 6.36 1.58 24.70
N THR A 18 7.01 2.21 25.69
CA THR A 18 6.93 3.64 25.96
C THR A 18 7.42 4.45 24.77
N ALA A 19 8.59 4.12 24.21
CA ALA A 19 9.12 4.78 23.02
C ALA A 19 8.19 4.65 21.80
N ILE A 20 7.61 3.47 21.59
CA ILE A 20 6.60 3.25 20.53
C ILE A 20 5.38 4.14 20.77
N ALA A 21 4.84 4.15 21.99
CA ALA A 21 3.64 4.91 22.35
C ALA A 21 3.80 6.43 22.13
N HIS A 22 4.99 6.97 22.37
CA HIS A 22 5.29 8.39 22.13
C HIS A 22 5.54 8.74 20.66
N GLY A 23 5.84 7.76 19.80
CA GLY A 23 6.07 7.96 18.37
C GLY A 23 4.83 7.70 17.52
N ARG A 24 4.14 8.75 17.02
CA ARG A 24 2.94 8.58 16.16
C ARG A 24 3.18 7.61 14.98
N ARG A 25 4.34 7.74 14.32
CA ARG A 25 4.72 6.86 13.21
C ARG A 25 5.00 5.44 13.69
N SER A 26 5.70 5.31 14.82
CA SER A 26 5.98 4.02 15.46
C SER A 26 4.69 3.27 15.82
N VAL A 27 3.67 3.97 16.35
CA VAL A 27 2.35 3.38 16.62
C VAL A 27 1.69 2.89 15.33
N VAL A 28 1.69 3.69 14.26
CA VAL A 28 1.09 3.30 12.97
C VAL A 28 1.82 2.09 12.37
N ASP A 29 3.15 2.10 12.36
CA ASP A 29 3.97 1.01 11.84
C ASP A 29 3.77 -0.27 12.68
N THR A 30 3.69 -0.13 14.00
CA THR A 30 3.39 -1.25 14.93
C THR A 30 2.01 -1.84 14.67
N LYS A 31 0.98 -1.01 14.42
CA LYS A 31 -0.35 -1.50 14.05
C LYS A 31 -0.34 -2.25 12.71
N GLY A 32 0.46 -1.81 11.75
CA GLY A 32 0.72 -2.54 10.50
C GLY A 32 1.27 -3.93 10.79
N LYS A 33 2.35 -4.01 11.56
CA LYS A 33 3.02 -5.27 11.90
C LYS A 33 2.18 -6.20 12.78
N LEU A 34 1.35 -5.65 13.67
CA LEU A 34 0.38 -6.44 14.43
C LEU A 34 -0.71 -7.01 13.51
N ALA A 35 -1.23 -6.24 12.56
CA ALA A 35 -2.19 -6.76 11.59
C ALA A 35 -1.58 -7.92 10.77
N GLU A 36 -0.34 -7.78 10.30
CA GLU A 36 0.39 -8.88 9.65
C GLU A 36 0.57 -10.09 10.58
N LEU A 37 0.99 -9.90 11.85
CA LEU A 37 1.13 -10.98 12.83
C LEU A 37 -0.18 -11.74 13.07
N HIS A 38 -1.29 -11.01 13.22
CA HIS A 38 -2.60 -11.60 13.44
C HIS A 38 -3.11 -12.31 12.18
N LEU A 39 -2.85 -11.76 10.99
CA LEU A 39 -3.15 -12.45 9.73
C LEU A 39 -2.32 -13.73 9.59
N HIS A 40 -1.02 -13.69 9.90
CA HIS A 40 -0.15 -14.87 9.87
C HIS A 40 -0.71 -15.99 10.74
N ARG A 41 -1.09 -15.68 11.99
CA ARG A 41 -1.72 -16.65 12.90
C ARG A 41 -3.01 -17.22 12.33
N LEU A 42 -3.85 -16.38 11.72
CA LEU A 42 -5.07 -16.82 11.03
C LEU A 42 -4.76 -17.73 9.85
N LEU A 43 -3.78 -17.39 9.01
CA LEU A 43 -3.39 -18.20 7.86
C LEU A 43 -2.85 -19.59 8.28
N LEU A 44 -2.14 -19.66 9.42
CA LEU A 44 -1.66 -20.93 9.98
C LEU A 44 -2.78 -21.83 10.51
N THR A 45 -4.02 -21.33 10.71
CA THR A 45 -5.15 -22.20 11.09
C THR A 45 -5.71 -23.01 9.93
N PHE A 46 -5.28 -22.73 8.69
CA PHE A 46 -5.73 -23.46 7.50
C PHE A 46 -4.85 -24.70 7.28
N PRO A 47 -5.39 -25.91 7.41
CA PRO A 47 -4.59 -27.15 7.45
C PRO A 47 -3.93 -27.52 6.11
N PHE A 48 -4.34 -26.89 5.02
CA PHE A 48 -3.88 -27.13 3.65
C PHE A 48 -3.05 -25.94 3.11
N ALA A 49 -2.39 -25.19 4.00
CA ALA A 49 -1.62 -24.02 3.63
C ALA A 49 -0.22 -24.03 4.25
N GLU A 50 0.82 -23.96 3.42
CA GLU A 50 2.14 -23.53 3.87
C GLU A 50 2.21 -22.00 3.77
N VAL A 51 2.54 -21.34 4.87
CA VAL A 51 2.51 -19.87 4.96
C VAL A 51 3.91 -19.34 5.20
N ASN A 52 4.35 -18.43 4.34
CA ASN A 52 5.60 -17.70 4.47
C ASN A 52 5.32 -16.20 4.63
N TRP A 53 5.73 -15.62 5.76
CA TRP A 53 5.67 -14.18 6.02
C TRP A 53 6.92 -13.52 5.41
N VAL A 54 6.71 -12.65 4.43
CA VAL A 54 7.77 -12.07 3.61
C VAL A 54 8.22 -10.72 4.18
N GLU A 55 9.50 -10.60 4.53
CA GLU A 55 10.09 -9.34 5.03
C GLU A 55 10.78 -8.51 3.92
N LYS A 56 10.75 -9.00 2.67
CA LYS A 56 11.43 -8.37 1.54
C LYS A 56 10.66 -7.14 1.02
N HIS A 57 11.36 -6.01 0.90
CA HIS A 57 10.77 -4.78 0.36
C HIS A 57 10.22 -4.94 -1.06
N GLY A 58 8.99 -4.47 -1.27
CA GLY A 58 8.33 -4.46 -2.57
C GLY A 58 7.72 -5.80 -2.98
N GLU A 59 7.81 -6.82 -2.13
CA GLU A 59 7.03 -8.05 -2.24
C GLU A 59 5.75 -7.94 -1.40
N PRO A 60 4.71 -8.72 -1.72
CA PRO A 60 3.54 -8.85 -0.86
C PRO A 60 3.89 -9.46 0.50
N ASP A 61 3.13 -9.09 1.52
CA ASP A 61 3.40 -9.46 2.92
C ASP A 61 3.42 -10.98 3.16
N PHE A 62 2.65 -11.76 2.40
CA PHE A 62 2.60 -13.22 2.54
C PHE A 62 2.67 -13.97 1.22
N ARG A 63 3.27 -15.16 1.27
CA ARG A 63 3.14 -16.21 0.26
C ARG A 63 2.49 -17.42 0.90
N VAL A 64 1.39 -17.87 0.31
CA VAL A 64 0.62 -19.02 0.78
C VAL A 64 0.60 -20.07 -0.32
N ARG A 65 1.12 -21.25 -0.02
CA ARG A 65 1.06 -22.39 -0.93
C ARG A 65 -0.05 -23.32 -0.47
N LEU A 66 -0.98 -23.65 -1.37
CA LEU A 66 -2.00 -24.65 -1.08
C LEU A 66 -1.40 -26.05 -1.26
N VAL A 67 -1.59 -26.89 -0.24
CA VAL A 67 -1.07 -28.26 -0.17
C VAL A 67 -2.17 -29.27 0.21
N TYR A 68 -2.09 -30.48 -0.32
CA TYR A 68 -2.95 -31.60 0.07
C TYR A 68 -2.09 -32.86 0.20
N GLY A 69 -1.84 -33.30 1.43
CA GLY A 69 -0.80 -34.29 1.70
C GLY A 69 0.58 -33.77 1.30
N GLU A 70 1.30 -34.52 0.48
CA GLU A 70 2.62 -34.13 -0.05
C GLU A 70 2.55 -33.30 -1.35
N LEU A 71 1.34 -33.06 -1.88
CA LEU A 71 1.17 -32.37 -3.15
C LEU A 71 1.04 -30.86 -2.95
N SER A 72 1.85 -30.08 -3.67
CA SER A 72 1.70 -28.63 -3.80
C SER A 72 0.96 -28.27 -5.09
N PHE A 73 -0.03 -27.39 -5.02
CA PHE A 73 -0.87 -27.05 -6.19
C PHE A 73 -0.60 -25.65 -6.73
N LYS A 74 -0.56 -24.65 -5.84
CA LYS A 74 -0.47 -23.26 -6.28
C LYS A 74 -0.02 -22.32 -5.16
N ASP A 75 0.77 -21.33 -5.56
CA ASP A 75 1.26 -20.26 -4.69
C ASP A 75 0.41 -18.99 -4.87
N TYR A 76 -0.02 -18.42 -3.76
CA TYR A 76 -0.78 -17.18 -3.68
C TYR A 76 0.00 -16.10 -2.95
N LYS A 77 -0.08 -14.87 -3.47
CA LYS A 77 0.48 -13.69 -2.81
C LYS A 77 -0.64 -12.95 -2.11
N ILE A 78 -0.47 -12.64 -0.83
CA ILE A 78 -1.45 -11.92 -0.03
C ILE A 78 -0.83 -10.63 0.48
N GLU A 79 -1.52 -9.51 0.26
CA GLU A 79 -1.17 -8.20 0.79
C GLU A 79 -2.03 -7.88 2.02
N CYS A 80 -1.41 -7.47 3.13
CA CYS A 80 -2.11 -7.07 4.34
C CYS A 80 -2.19 -5.54 4.44
N LYS A 81 -3.39 -5.04 4.70
CA LYS A 81 -3.62 -3.61 4.94
C LYS A 81 -4.55 -3.42 6.12
N ASN A 82 -4.31 -2.36 6.88
CA ASN A 82 -5.29 -1.89 7.86
C ASN A 82 -6.32 -1.02 7.17
N ILE A 83 -7.58 -1.17 7.59
CA ILE A 83 -8.61 -0.18 7.28
C ILE A 83 -8.21 1.18 7.84
N ARG A 84 -8.62 2.27 7.17
CA ARG A 84 -8.38 3.62 7.70
C ARG A 84 -9.15 3.82 8.99
N SER A 85 -8.52 4.52 9.92
CA SER A 85 -9.13 4.97 11.17
C SER A 85 -10.39 5.79 10.92
N LEU A 86 -11.24 5.86 11.94
CA LEU A 86 -12.46 6.67 11.93
C LEU A 86 -12.14 8.11 11.49
N GLN A 87 -12.91 8.60 10.51
CA GLN A 87 -12.87 10.00 10.11
C GLN A 87 -14.10 10.67 10.69
N VAL A 88 -13.90 11.74 11.47
CA VAL A 88 -15.01 12.49 12.10
C VAL A 88 -16.03 12.95 11.07
N ALA A 89 -15.58 13.38 9.89
CA ALA A 89 -16.45 13.86 8.83
C ALA A 89 -17.25 12.75 8.13
N ASN A 90 -16.82 11.50 8.19
CA ASN A 90 -17.44 10.37 7.47
C ASN A 90 -17.33 9.08 8.32
N PRO A 91 -18.05 9.00 9.45
CA PRO A 91 -17.90 7.90 10.41
C PRO A 91 -18.34 6.55 9.85
N ASP A 92 -19.20 6.54 8.83
CA ASP A 92 -19.75 5.32 8.22
C ASP A 92 -18.91 4.79 7.06
N LYS A 93 -17.89 5.53 6.63
CA LYS A 93 -17.13 5.19 5.42
C LYS A 93 -15.98 4.24 5.74
N PHE A 94 -16.20 2.93 5.57
CA PHE A 94 -15.17 1.90 5.71
C PHE A 94 -14.32 1.86 4.44
N GLN A 95 -13.03 2.23 4.53
CA GLN A 95 -12.13 2.24 3.38
C GLN A 95 -10.72 1.81 3.73
N VAL A 96 -10.07 1.12 2.79
CA VAL A 96 -8.65 0.80 2.83
C VAL A 96 -7.90 1.67 1.80
N GLU A 97 -6.69 2.10 2.15
CA GLU A 97 -5.80 2.82 1.25
C GLU A 97 -4.75 1.88 0.67
N LEU A 98 -4.73 1.73 -0.65
CA LEU A 98 -3.78 0.95 -1.41
C LEU A 98 -2.65 1.84 -1.92
N GLN A 99 -1.64 2.02 -1.07
CA GLN A 99 -0.43 2.77 -1.44
C GLN A 99 0.82 2.15 -0.81
N LYS A 100 1.88 2.01 -1.59
CA LYS A 100 3.21 1.56 -1.12
C LYS A 100 3.85 2.63 -0.23
N THR A 101 4.55 2.22 0.82
CA THR A 101 5.06 3.12 1.87
C THR A 101 6.33 3.88 1.50
N ARG A 102 7.04 3.53 0.41
CA ARG A 102 8.31 4.17 -0.01
C ARG A 102 8.27 4.71 -1.44
N HIS A 103 9.03 5.78 -1.69
CA HIS A 103 9.29 6.34 -3.01
C HIS A 103 10.37 5.54 -3.75
N SER A 104 10.17 5.28 -5.04
CA SER A 104 11.29 5.05 -5.95
C SER A 104 12.10 6.36 -6.03
N LYS A 105 13.44 6.26 -5.99
CA LYS A 105 14.35 7.41 -6.06
C LYS A 105 14.32 8.14 -7.42
N THR A 106 13.54 7.66 -8.37
CA THR A 106 13.58 8.03 -9.80
C THR A 106 12.48 8.99 -10.25
N GLY A 107 11.75 9.64 -9.34
CA GLY A 107 10.87 10.77 -9.68
C GLY A 107 9.56 10.42 -10.42
N LYS A 108 9.45 9.24 -11.05
CA LYS A 108 8.17 8.73 -11.58
C LYS A 108 7.39 8.00 -10.49
N THR A 109 6.29 8.63 -10.08
CA THR A 109 5.39 8.19 -9.01
C THR A 109 4.52 7.02 -9.47
N GLU A 110 4.89 5.80 -9.11
CA GLU A 110 3.93 4.69 -9.08
C GLU A 110 3.97 4.02 -7.70
N ARG A 111 3.50 4.78 -6.69
CA ARG A 111 3.22 4.22 -5.35
C ARG A 111 2.00 3.30 -5.34
N GLY A 112 1.25 3.25 -6.45
CA GLY A 112 0.10 2.38 -6.61
C GLY A 112 0.51 0.90 -6.65
N TYR A 113 -0.46 0.05 -6.31
CA TYR A 113 -0.35 -1.38 -6.58
C TYR A 113 -0.84 -1.65 -7.99
N ARG A 114 -0.07 -2.43 -8.75
CA ARG A 114 -0.59 -3.02 -9.99
C ARG A 114 -1.63 -4.09 -9.66
N ASN A 115 -2.53 -4.34 -10.60
CA ASN A 115 -3.55 -5.39 -10.47
C ASN A 115 -2.97 -6.82 -10.32
N ASP A 116 -1.71 -7.03 -10.71
CA ASP A 116 -0.98 -8.30 -10.65
C ASP A 116 0.05 -8.38 -9.51
N HIS A 117 0.11 -7.36 -8.63
CA HIS A 117 1.14 -7.30 -7.58
C HIS A 117 0.95 -8.39 -6.51
N PHE A 118 -0.29 -8.67 -6.15
CA PHE A 118 -0.73 -9.71 -5.23
C PHE A 118 -2.01 -10.35 -5.76
N HIS A 119 -2.36 -11.54 -5.27
CA HIS A 119 -3.59 -12.23 -5.69
C HIS A 119 -4.76 -11.89 -4.75
N ILE A 120 -4.49 -11.73 -3.46
CA ILE A 120 -5.50 -11.48 -2.43
C ILE A 120 -5.15 -10.23 -1.62
N LEU A 121 -6.12 -9.36 -1.41
CA LEU A 121 -6.04 -8.29 -0.43
C LEU A 121 -6.70 -8.76 0.88
N ALA A 122 -5.96 -8.74 1.98
CA ALA A 122 -6.48 -8.93 3.32
C ALA A 122 -6.55 -7.58 4.05
N VAL A 123 -7.77 -7.19 4.47
CA VAL A 123 -8.01 -5.93 5.17
C VAL A 123 -8.34 -6.19 6.63
N CYS A 124 -7.45 -5.77 7.52
CA CYS A 124 -7.68 -5.77 8.97
C CYS A 124 -8.62 -4.64 9.37
N LEU A 125 -9.66 -4.96 10.15
CA LEU A 125 -10.70 -4.01 10.57
C LEU A 125 -10.39 -3.32 11.91
N PHE A 126 -9.26 -3.64 12.56
CA PHE A 126 -8.91 -3.20 13.92
C PHE A 126 -9.05 -1.68 14.14
N ASN A 127 -8.62 -0.85 13.19
CA ASN A 127 -8.70 0.60 13.32
C ASN A 127 -10.13 1.17 13.37
N ARG A 128 -11.15 0.34 13.12
CA ARG A 128 -12.57 0.71 13.16
C ARG A 128 -13.36 -0.09 14.19
N THR A 129 -12.98 -1.33 14.44
CA THR A 129 -13.74 -2.23 15.31
C THR A 129 -13.05 -2.54 16.63
N GLY A 130 -11.75 -2.27 16.76
CA GLY A 130 -10.92 -2.71 17.88
C GLY A 130 -10.61 -4.22 17.88
N GLY A 131 -11.16 -4.98 16.92
CA GLY A 131 -10.92 -6.41 16.77
C GLY A 131 -9.93 -6.72 15.63
N TRP A 132 -9.08 -7.73 15.84
CA TRP A 132 -8.17 -8.26 14.81
C TRP A 132 -8.91 -9.18 13.84
N THR A 133 -9.97 -8.67 13.21
CA THR A 133 -10.77 -9.36 12.21
C THR A 133 -10.38 -8.89 10.81
N PHE A 134 -10.58 -9.77 9.81
CA PHE A 134 -10.15 -9.54 8.45
C PHE A 134 -11.30 -9.75 7.47
N LEU A 135 -11.29 -8.95 6.40
CA LEU A 135 -12.03 -9.23 5.18
C LEU A 135 -11.05 -9.42 4.03
N PHE A 136 -11.42 -10.27 3.09
CA PHE A 136 -10.59 -10.68 1.97
C PHE A 136 -11.24 -10.29 0.65
N HIS A 137 -10.43 -9.98 -0.36
CA HIS A 137 -10.90 -9.68 -1.70
C HIS A 137 -9.92 -10.19 -2.75
N ALA A 138 -10.43 -10.75 -3.84
CA ALA A 138 -9.62 -11.11 -5.00
C ALA A 138 -9.07 -9.85 -5.68
N ALA A 139 -7.77 -9.78 -5.90
CA ALA A 139 -7.12 -8.57 -6.42
C ALA A 139 -7.52 -8.25 -7.86
N ASN A 140 -7.79 -9.28 -8.67
CA ASN A 140 -8.19 -9.15 -10.07
C ASN A 140 -9.64 -8.65 -10.24
N THR A 141 -10.43 -8.56 -9.18
CA THR A 141 -11.78 -7.98 -9.18
C THR A 141 -11.85 -6.63 -8.46
N LEU A 142 -10.73 -6.14 -7.92
CA LEU A 142 -10.66 -4.80 -7.35
C LEU A 142 -10.77 -3.73 -8.45
N PRO A 143 -11.40 -2.57 -8.16
CA PRO A 143 -11.50 -1.50 -9.14
C PRO A 143 -10.12 -0.91 -9.46
N THR A 144 -9.89 -0.63 -10.74
CA THR A 144 -8.66 -0.03 -11.26
C THR A 144 -8.78 1.49 -11.35
N ASP A 145 -7.64 2.19 -11.31
CA ASP A 145 -7.59 3.63 -11.53
C ASP A 145 -8.05 3.95 -12.96
N PRO A 146 -9.08 4.80 -13.15
CA PRO A 146 -9.56 5.17 -14.49
C PRO A 146 -8.50 5.84 -15.37
N LYS A 147 -7.53 6.55 -14.76
CA LYS A 147 -6.43 7.22 -15.45
C LYS A 147 -5.23 6.30 -15.69
N GLN A 148 -5.11 5.23 -14.89
CA GLN A 148 -4.01 4.26 -14.98
C GLN A 148 -4.56 2.83 -14.83
N PRO A 149 -5.13 2.23 -15.89
CA PRO A 149 -5.82 0.95 -15.79
C PRO A 149 -4.95 -0.23 -15.34
N CYS A 150 -3.61 -0.13 -15.46
CA CYS A 150 -2.68 -1.15 -14.94
C CYS A 150 -2.58 -1.11 -13.39
N TYR A 151 -3.14 -0.08 -12.73
CA TYR A 151 -3.08 0.17 -11.30
C TYR A 151 -4.44 0.05 -10.61
N LEU A 152 -4.42 -0.40 -9.36
CA LEU A 152 -5.59 -0.43 -8.48
C LEU A 152 -5.97 0.98 -8.01
N GLN A 153 -7.26 1.22 -7.78
CA GLN A 153 -7.69 2.46 -7.14
C GLN A 153 -7.06 2.60 -5.76
N LYS A 154 -6.61 3.83 -5.46
CA LYS A 154 -5.97 4.13 -4.18
C LYS A 154 -6.90 3.92 -2.98
N MET A 155 -8.19 4.19 -3.11
CA MET A 155 -9.15 4.15 -2.01
C MET A 155 -10.26 3.15 -2.33
N ILE A 156 -10.23 1.98 -1.68
CA ILE A 156 -11.22 0.92 -1.89
C ILE A 156 -12.23 0.95 -0.76
N ALA A 157 -13.52 0.90 -1.11
CA ALA A 157 -14.60 0.72 -0.14
C ALA A 157 -14.58 -0.70 0.43
N VAL A 158 -14.72 -0.80 1.75
CA VAL A 158 -14.77 -2.06 2.50
C VAL A 158 -16.14 -2.08 3.18
N PRO A 159 -16.87 -3.20 3.20
CA PRO A 159 -18.14 -3.28 3.90
C PRO A 159 -17.92 -3.17 5.41
N ALA A 160 -18.94 -2.67 6.11
CA ALA A 160 -18.96 -2.72 7.56
C ALA A 160 -19.19 -4.19 8.01
N PRO A 161 -18.80 -4.57 9.24
CA PRO A 161 -18.92 -5.95 9.73
C PRO A 161 -20.32 -6.58 9.60
N ASP A 162 -21.36 -5.75 9.72
CA ASP A 162 -22.78 -6.15 9.74
C ASP A 162 -23.53 -5.80 8.44
N SER A 163 -22.82 -5.31 7.41
CA SER A 163 -23.42 -5.02 6.11
C SER A 163 -23.26 -6.19 5.14
N GLU A 164 -23.98 -6.14 4.02
CA GLU A 164 -23.75 -7.04 2.90
C GLU A 164 -22.28 -6.99 2.44
N LEU A 165 -21.69 -8.15 2.20
CA LEU A 165 -20.27 -8.25 1.86
C LEU A 165 -19.98 -7.96 0.38
N GLY A 166 -20.97 -8.16 -0.50
CA GLY A 166 -20.76 -8.07 -1.94
C GLY A 166 -19.65 -9.03 -2.42
N SER A 167 -18.58 -8.47 -2.99
CA SER A 167 -17.38 -9.22 -3.44
C SER A 167 -16.33 -9.48 -2.35
N TRP A 168 -16.58 -9.02 -1.11
CA TRP A 168 -15.70 -9.31 0.02
C TRP A 168 -16.01 -10.68 0.63
N ARG A 169 -15.00 -11.28 1.24
CA ARG A 169 -15.05 -12.62 1.84
C ARG A 169 -14.56 -12.60 3.29
N ARG A 170 -15.03 -13.57 4.07
CA ARG A 170 -14.64 -13.71 5.49
C ARG A 170 -13.41 -14.60 5.65
N THR A 171 -13.11 -15.41 4.63
CA THR A 171 -11.95 -16.31 4.64
C THR A 171 -11.04 -16.05 3.44
N PRO A 172 -9.73 -16.34 3.57
CA PRO A 172 -8.79 -16.28 2.45
C PRO A 172 -9.13 -17.31 1.36
N LEU A 173 -9.68 -18.48 1.70
CA LEU A 173 -10.01 -19.52 0.73
C LEU A 173 -11.12 -19.08 -0.23
N GLU A 174 -12.21 -18.50 0.28
CA GLU A 174 -13.27 -17.94 -0.56
C GLU A 174 -12.74 -16.88 -1.52
N ALA A 175 -11.80 -16.02 -1.07
CA ALA A 175 -11.20 -15.01 -1.93
C ALA A 175 -10.25 -15.63 -2.98
N ILE A 176 -9.60 -16.74 -2.66
CA ILE A 176 -8.81 -17.52 -3.64
C ILE A 176 -9.72 -18.14 -4.69
N GLU A 177 -10.86 -18.70 -4.28
CA GLU A 177 -11.87 -19.24 -5.21
C GLU A 177 -12.37 -18.15 -6.17
N ASP A 178 -12.72 -16.97 -5.65
CA ASP A 178 -13.10 -15.82 -6.49
C ASP A 178 -11.97 -15.43 -7.46
N TYR A 179 -10.72 -15.40 -6.98
CA TYR A 179 -9.57 -15.05 -7.80
C TYR A 179 -9.40 -16.04 -8.97
N GLU A 180 -9.48 -17.34 -8.69
CA GLU A 180 -9.38 -18.39 -9.71
C GLU A 180 -10.56 -18.38 -10.67
N HIS A 181 -11.78 -18.19 -10.16
CA HIS A 181 -12.98 -18.12 -10.97
C HIS A 181 -12.92 -16.95 -11.95
N ALA A 182 -12.57 -15.75 -11.47
CA ALA A 182 -12.38 -14.58 -12.33
C ALA A 182 -11.27 -14.80 -13.37
N ARG A 183 -10.17 -15.46 -13.00
CA ARG A 183 -9.07 -15.82 -13.91
C ARG A 183 -9.52 -16.81 -14.99
N LEU A 184 -10.29 -17.82 -14.64
CA LEU A 184 -10.75 -18.89 -15.56
C LEU A 184 -11.87 -18.42 -16.50
N GLN A 185 -12.78 -17.56 -16.03
CA GLN A 185 -13.84 -16.98 -16.86
C GLN A 185 -13.34 -15.96 -17.88
N GLY A 186 -12.02 -15.71 -17.94
CA GLY A 186 -11.46 -14.77 -18.89
C GLY A 186 -11.92 -13.34 -18.61
N ILE A 187 -12.24 -12.98 -17.36
CA ILE A 187 -12.19 -11.58 -16.94
C ILE A 187 -10.70 -11.23 -17.01
N PRO A 188 -10.20 -10.55 -18.06
CA PRO A 188 -8.81 -10.69 -18.40
C PRO A 188 -7.94 -9.93 -17.39
N ALA A 189 -7.23 -10.65 -16.55
CA ALA A 189 -5.93 -10.18 -16.06
C ALA A 189 -4.89 -10.20 -17.21
N ASP A 190 -5.11 -11.06 -18.21
CA ASP A 190 -4.10 -11.48 -19.20
C ASP A 190 -4.21 -10.77 -20.57
N GLN A 191 -5.35 -10.16 -20.95
CA GLN A 191 -5.40 -9.29 -22.15
C GLN A 191 -4.84 -7.86 -21.91
N ARG A 192 -4.14 -7.64 -20.80
CA ARG A 192 -3.26 -6.47 -20.61
C ARG A 192 -1.78 -6.85 -20.54
N ALA A 193 -1.45 -8.13 -20.52
CA ALA A 193 -0.07 -8.62 -20.39
C ALA A 193 0.66 -8.75 -21.75
N THR A 194 -0.06 -8.74 -22.88
CA THR A 194 0.55 -8.53 -24.21
C THR A 194 0.79 -7.06 -24.54
N ASP A 195 0.39 -6.14 -23.66
CA ASP A 195 0.62 -4.69 -23.75
C ASP A 195 1.66 -4.24 -22.70
N SER A 196 2.63 -5.10 -22.37
CA SER A 196 3.84 -4.69 -21.64
C SER A 196 4.57 -3.53 -22.33
N GLY A 197 4.36 -3.35 -23.64
CA GLY A 197 4.77 -2.15 -24.38
C GLY A 197 3.90 -0.90 -24.15
N ARG A 198 2.59 -1.01 -23.89
CA ARG A 198 1.71 0.16 -23.68
C ARG A 198 1.70 0.72 -22.26
N CYS A 199 1.88 -0.09 -21.22
CA CYS A 199 2.03 0.48 -19.86
C CYS A 199 3.39 1.22 -19.72
N GLU A 200 4.40 0.96 -20.58
CA GLU A 200 5.66 1.73 -20.62
C GLU A 200 5.56 3.03 -21.45
N GLU A 201 4.84 3.03 -22.57
CA GLU A 201 4.67 4.23 -23.44
C GLU A 201 3.86 5.37 -22.81
N ALA A 202 2.89 5.07 -21.93
CA ALA A 202 2.10 6.10 -21.26
C ALA A 202 2.92 6.98 -20.30
N ALA A 203 4.14 6.57 -19.95
CA ALA A 203 5.08 7.36 -19.16
C ALA A 203 6.12 8.15 -20.00
N GLY A 204 6.06 8.08 -21.33
CA GLY A 204 7.09 8.60 -22.25
C GLY A 204 6.67 9.70 -23.22
N GLY A 205 5.39 10.05 -23.36
CA GLY A 205 4.93 10.97 -24.40
C GLY A 205 4.67 12.39 -23.92
N ASN A 206 5.70 13.23 -23.78
CA ASN A 206 5.62 14.66 -24.15
C ASN A 206 7.01 15.31 -24.22
N GLU A 207 7.84 14.93 -25.18
CA GLU A 207 8.97 15.74 -25.63
C GLU A 207 8.89 15.83 -27.15
N HIS A 208 8.19 16.85 -27.64
CA HIS A 208 8.58 17.66 -28.81
C HIS A 208 7.42 18.57 -29.23
N GLU A 209 7.41 19.81 -28.72
CA GLU A 209 6.88 20.93 -29.48
C GLU A 209 7.82 22.14 -29.37
N GLY A 210 8.57 22.34 -30.46
CA GLY A 210 8.83 23.64 -31.06
C GLY A 210 9.43 24.76 -30.21
N VAL A 211 10.76 24.76 -30.11
CA VAL A 211 11.52 26.01 -29.89
C VAL A 211 11.35 26.89 -31.14
N ARG A 212 10.55 27.96 -31.03
CA ARG A 212 10.69 29.14 -31.90
C ARG A 212 11.50 30.19 -31.15
N ALA A 213 12.71 30.42 -31.65
CA ALA A 213 13.52 31.56 -31.29
C ALA A 213 12.97 32.81 -31.99
N ASP A 214 12.64 33.84 -31.22
CA ASP A 214 12.60 35.21 -31.72
C ASP A 214 13.56 36.05 -30.86
N VAL A 215 14.59 36.52 -31.56
CA VAL A 215 15.62 37.45 -31.13
C VAL A 215 15.11 38.85 -31.40
N GLN A 216 15.20 39.77 -30.43
CA GLN A 216 15.41 41.21 -30.66
C GLN A 216 15.69 41.97 -29.34
N PRO A 217 16.27 43.20 -29.37
CA PRO A 217 17.56 43.44 -28.74
C PRO A 217 17.55 44.51 -27.63
N ASP A 218 18.73 44.58 -26.99
CA ASP A 218 19.23 45.55 -26.02
C ASP A 218 18.75 47.01 -26.18
N HIS A 219 18.31 47.58 -25.06
CA HIS A 219 18.54 49.00 -24.73
C HIS A 219 18.59 49.20 -23.20
N ARG A 220 19.80 49.37 -22.67
CA ARG A 220 20.12 50.22 -21.51
C ARG A 220 20.04 51.70 -21.94
N PRO A 221 19.86 52.72 -21.05
CA PRO A 221 20.58 52.84 -19.76
C PRO A 221 19.89 53.62 -18.61
N GLY A 222 20.52 53.57 -17.42
CA GLY A 222 20.70 54.80 -16.61
C GLY A 222 20.30 54.75 -15.13
N GLY A 223 21.31 54.93 -14.26
CA GLY A 223 21.24 55.61 -12.95
C GLY A 223 20.50 54.88 -11.81
N GLY A 224 21.02 54.72 -10.60
CA GLY A 224 22.14 55.31 -9.90
C GLY A 224 22.07 54.91 -8.41
N ARG A 225 23.24 54.79 -7.78
CA ARG A 225 23.63 55.08 -6.38
C ARG A 225 22.49 55.39 -5.38
N ASN A 226 22.40 54.85 -4.16
CA ASN A 226 23.34 54.81 -3.03
C ASN A 226 22.79 53.78 -1.99
N ASP A 227 23.58 52.93 -1.35
CA ASP A 227 24.44 53.17 -0.16
C ASP A 227 23.69 53.41 1.18
N GLN A 228 24.02 52.55 2.17
CA GLN A 228 24.01 52.68 3.66
C GLN A 228 23.34 51.47 4.36
N ARG A 229 24.11 50.52 4.92
CA ARG A 229 24.72 50.48 6.30
C ARG A 229 23.67 50.41 7.43
N THR A 230 23.34 49.20 7.93
CA THR A 230 23.78 48.56 9.22
C THR A 230 23.08 49.11 10.50
N PRO A 231 23.23 48.50 11.70
CA PRO A 231 22.52 47.31 12.21
C PRO A 231 21.91 47.50 13.63
N ALA A 232 21.32 46.43 14.16
CA ALA A 232 21.13 46.08 15.59
C ALA A 232 20.22 46.96 16.48
N GLU A 233 19.35 46.32 17.28
CA GLU A 233 19.47 46.25 18.76
C GLU A 233 18.24 45.54 19.40
N HIS A 234 18.54 44.53 20.22
CA HIS A 234 17.75 44.15 21.40
C HIS A 234 17.94 45.23 22.48
N PRO A 235 16.97 45.49 23.40
CA PRO A 235 16.92 44.72 24.65
C PRO A 235 15.54 44.62 25.33
N GLY A 236 15.44 43.77 26.35
CA GLY A 236 14.40 43.82 27.40
C GLY A 236 13.67 42.52 27.62
#